data_AF-A0A5M6IXS1-F1
#
_entry.id   AF-A0A5M6IXS1-F1
#
_cell.length_a   1.000
_cell.length_b   1.000
_cell.length_c   1.000
_cell.angle_alpha   90.00
_cell.angle_beta   90.00
_cell.angle_gamma   90.00
#
_symmetry.space_group_name_H-M   'P 1'
#
loop_
_entity.id
_entity.type
_entity.pdbx_description
1 polymer ?
#
loop_
_entity_poly.entity_id
_entity_poly.type
_entity_poly.pdbx_seq_one_letter_code
_entity_poly.pdbx_strand_id
1 'polypeptide(L)'
;MALQTVRPDIPVDYADGRSSFRETIGPLYLELTDLLLQEAAGRNGQPQTAPLLLEARTTMEALKTAEVRDYFRDPCLAPLQAHGTGASGTPGRTATLYPIILGDRLELLLAFTDGRQLQVITRIDEASLGAMVRQLRRELETVGTREFLPSSQRLYDLVLRPLEPELAARQVETLIVVPDGVLRSIPFGALHDGRHFLTERYAVATELGLTLFDPKPIARQQLRALLSGLSKSVQDYPPLPFVTDEIRSLSHIARDNTVLTDNSSAACASSRRCRGCLIRSSTSPRTANSAAIPTGPSS
;
A
#
# COMPACT_ATOMS: atom_id res chain seq x y z
N MET A 1 -16.61 -3.88 -19.36
CA MET A 1 -17.94 -3.68 -18.74
C MET A 1 -18.68 -4.99 -18.46
N ALA A 2 -18.65 -6.01 -19.33
CA ALA A 2 -19.42 -7.26 -19.15
C ALA A 2 -19.05 -8.07 -17.88
N LEU A 3 -17.77 -8.19 -17.52
CA LEU A 3 -17.34 -8.95 -16.33
C LEU A 3 -17.85 -8.40 -15.00
N GLN A 4 -18.02 -7.08 -14.87
CA GLN A 4 -18.57 -6.49 -13.65
C GLN A 4 -20.06 -6.80 -13.49
N THR A 5 -20.77 -6.98 -14.60
CA THR A 5 -22.21 -7.30 -14.61
C THR A 5 -22.48 -8.74 -14.19
N VAL A 6 -21.59 -9.69 -14.54
CA VAL A 6 -21.76 -11.12 -14.23
C VAL A 6 -21.23 -11.51 -12.85
N ARG A 7 -20.33 -10.70 -12.27
CA ARG A 7 -19.74 -10.93 -10.94
C ARG A 7 -20.74 -11.31 -9.82
N PRO A 8 -21.87 -10.61 -9.61
CA PRO A 8 -22.77 -10.93 -8.49
C PRO A 8 -23.41 -12.33 -8.61
N ASP A 9 -23.39 -12.93 -9.79
CA ASP A 9 -24.00 -14.24 -10.06
C ASP A 9 -23.00 -15.41 -9.88
N ILE A 10 -21.72 -15.13 -9.63
CA ILE A 10 -20.71 -16.17 -9.39
C ILE A 10 -20.54 -16.38 -7.88
N PRO A 11 -20.79 -17.60 -7.35
CA PRO A 11 -20.69 -17.87 -5.93
C PRO A 11 -19.24 -17.77 -5.45
N VAL A 12 -19.05 -17.02 -4.35
CA VAL A 12 -17.79 -16.97 -3.60
C VAL A 12 -18.04 -17.59 -2.23
N ASP A 13 -17.28 -18.62 -1.92
CA ASP A 13 -17.35 -19.34 -0.67
C ASP A 13 -16.35 -18.77 0.33
N TYR A 14 -16.77 -18.67 1.59
CA TYR A 14 -15.93 -18.23 2.69
C TYR A 14 -15.82 -19.35 3.73
N ALA A 15 -14.63 -19.90 3.90
CA ALA A 15 -14.36 -20.95 4.89
C ALA A 15 -13.02 -20.66 5.58
N ASP A 16 -12.98 -20.78 6.91
CA ASP A 16 -11.76 -20.61 7.73
C ASP A 16 -10.97 -19.31 7.45
N GLY A 17 -11.68 -18.21 7.18
CA GLY A 17 -11.07 -16.91 6.86
C GLY A 17 -10.47 -16.82 5.45
N ARG A 18 -10.67 -17.84 4.61
CA ARG A 18 -10.27 -17.86 3.19
C ARG A 18 -11.49 -17.62 2.30
N SER A 19 -11.27 -16.87 1.23
CA SER A 19 -12.25 -16.65 0.15
C SER A 19 -11.87 -17.50 -1.06
N SER A 20 -12.84 -18.08 -1.75
CA SER A 20 -12.63 -18.78 -3.03
C SER A 20 -12.50 -17.84 -4.23
N PHE A 21 -12.54 -16.51 -4.01
CA PHE A 21 -12.50 -15.51 -5.07
C PHE A 21 -11.33 -15.69 -6.04
N ARG A 22 -10.15 -16.05 -5.54
CA ARG A 22 -8.94 -16.22 -6.36
C ARG A 22 -8.96 -17.50 -7.19
N GLU A 23 -9.75 -18.49 -6.80
CA GLU A 23 -9.94 -19.75 -7.51
C GLU A 23 -11.09 -19.69 -8.51
N THR A 24 -12.09 -18.82 -8.29
CA THR A 24 -13.31 -18.76 -9.10
C THR A 24 -13.35 -17.56 -10.04
N ILE A 25 -13.28 -16.34 -9.50
CA ILE A 25 -13.53 -15.10 -10.25
C ILE A 25 -12.22 -14.46 -10.72
N GLY A 26 -11.17 -14.50 -9.90
CA GLY A 26 -9.85 -13.96 -10.21
C GLY A 26 -9.29 -14.41 -11.57
N PRO A 27 -9.36 -15.70 -11.92
CA PRO A 27 -8.84 -16.21 -13.20
C PRO A 27 -9.49 -15.55 -14.42
N LEU A 28 -10.78 -15.21 -14.37
CA LEU A 28 -11.47 -14.55 -15.49
C LEU A 28 -10.89 -13.16 -15.82
N TYR A 29 -10.49 -12.41 -14.79
CA TYR A 29 -9.84 -11.11 -14.99
C TYR A 29 -8.43 -11.28 -15.56
N LEU A 30 -7.68 -12.29 -15.09
CA LEU A 30 -6.34 -12.58 -15.57
C LEU A 30 -6.35 -13.11 -17.01
N GLU A 31 -7.29 -13.99 -17.36
CA GLU A 31 -7.47 -14.51 -18.73
C GLU A 31 -7.83 -13.40 -19.72
N LEU A 32 -8.77 -12.50 -19.36
CA LEU A 32 -9.07 -11.35 -20.21
C LEU A 32 -7.84 -10.45 -20.37
N THR A 33 -7.13 -10.18 -19.27
CA THR A 33 -5.91 -9.37 -19.30
C THR A 33 -4.84 -10.02 -20.20
N ASP A 34 -4.65 -11.33 -20.10
CA ASP A 34 -3.73 -12.10 -20.94
C ASP A 34 -4.07 -11.96 -22.42
N LEU A 35 -5.33 -12.17 -22.80
CA LEU A 35 -5.80 -12.00 -24.18
C LEU A 35 -5.51 -10.59 -24.73
N LEU A 36 -5.81 -9.56 -23.94
CA LEU A 36 -5.57 -8.16 -24.32
C LEU A 36 -4.07 -7.87 -24.50
N LEU A 37 -3.22 -8.39 -23.61
CA LEU A 37 -1.77 -8.21 -23.67
C LEU A 37 -1.13 -8.99 -24.82
N GLN A 38 -1.62 -10.19 -25.14
CA GLN A 38 -1.18 -10.96 -26.31
C GLN A 38 -1.55 -10.24 -27.60
N GLU A 39 -2.77 -9.71 -27.70
CA GLU A 39 -3.21 -8.96 -28.89
C GLU A 39 -2.41 -7.66 -29.04
N ALA A 40 -2.13 -6.95 -27.94
CA ALA A 40 -1.30 -5.75 -27.94
C ALA A 40 0.13 -6.05 -28.43
N ALA A 41 0.73 -7.14 -27.96
CA ALA A 41 2.06 -7.59 -28.39
C ALA A 41 2.10 -7.94 -29.89
N GLY A 42 1.07 -8.61 -30.41
CA GLY A 42 0.93 -8.93 -31.83
C GLY A 42 0.73 -7.70 -32.74
N ARG A 43 0.36 -6.56 -32.17
CA ARG A 43 0.11 -5.29 -32.87
C ARG A 43 1.13 -4.21 -32.53
N ASN A 44 2.27 -4.56 -31.95
CA ASN A 44 3.24 -3.58 -31.45
C ASN A 44 3.60 -2.50 -32.51
N GLY A 45 3.60 -1.24 -32.07
CA GLY A 45 3.84 -0.08 -32.93
C GLY A 45 2.62 0.40 -33.73
N GLN A 46 1.46 -0.25 -33.62
CA GLN A 46 0.24 0.16 -34.28
C GLN A 46 -0.62 1.06 -33.37
N PRO A 47 -1.48 1.95 -33.94
CA PRO A 47 -2.38 2.79 -33.15
C PRO A 47 -3.32 2.00 -32.21
N GLN A 48 -3.63 0.75 -32.56
CA GLN A 48 -4.51 -0.13 -31.79
C GLN A 48 -3.84 -0.71 -30.53
N THR A 49 -2.52 -0.63 -30.36
CA THR A 49 -1.84 -1.14 -29.16
C THR A 49 -2.23 -0.35 -27.91
N ALA A 50 -2.26 0.99 -28.00
CA ALA A 50 -2.54 1.85 -26.86
C ALA A 50 -3.91 1.58 -26.18
N PRO A 51 -5.04 1.45 -26.90
CA PRO A 51 -6.32 1.11 -26.27
C PRO A 51 -6.31 -0.30 -25.65
N LEU A 52 -5.64 -1.29 -26.24
CA LEU A 52 -5.53 -2.63 -25.67
C LEU A 52 -4.77 -2.63 -24.33
N LEU A 53 -3.65 -1.92 -24.25
CA LEU A 53 -2.89 -1.78 -23.00
C LEU A 53 -3.69 -1.04 -21.93
N LEU A 54 -4.44 -0.01 -22.32
CA LEU A 54 -5.35 0.69 -21.42
C LEU A 54 -6.46 -0.23 -20.88
N GLU A 55 -7.03 -1.07 -21.73
CA GLU A 55 -8.08 -2.01 -21.32
C GLU A 55 -7.53 -3.12 -20.42
N ALA A 56 -6.33 -3.64 -20.71
CA ALA A 56 -5.63 -4.61 -19.87
C ALA A 56 -5.39 -4.02 -18.46
N ARG A 57 -4.85 -2.80 -18.38
CA ARG A 57 -4.67 -2.07 -17.12
C ARG A 57 -5.99 -1.88 -16.37
N THR A 58 -7.05 -1.49 -17.08
CA THR A 58 -8.37 -1.26 -16.49
C THR A 58 -8.96 -2.56 -15.94
N THR A 59 -8.73 -3.67 -16.62
CA THR A 59 -9.14 -5.01 -16.17
C THR A 59 -8.40 -5.39 -14.90
N MET A 60 -7.10 -5.13 -14.81
CA MET A 60 -6.33 -5.34 -13.58
C MET A 60 -6.84 -4.45 -12.44
N GLU A 61 -7.09 -3.17 -12.66
CA GLU A 61 -7.68 -2.26 -11.64
C GLU A 61 -9.06 -2.76 -11.15
N ALA A 62 -9.88 -3.30 -12.05
CA ALA A 62 -11.15 -3.92 -11.69
C ALA A 62 -10.95 -5.18 -10.83
N LEU A 63 -9.93 -6.00 -11.13
CA LEU A 63 -9.54 -7.13 -10.29
C LEU A 63 -9.13 -6.66 -8.89
N LYS A 64 -8.29 -5.62 -8.76
CA LYS A 64 -7.89 -5.05 -7.46
C LYS A 64 -9.10 -4.58 -6.65
N THR A 65 -10.04 -3.91 -7.32
CA THR A 65 -11.30 -3.48 -6.69
C THR A 65 -12.14 -4.66 -6.22
N ALA A 66 -12.21 -5.72 -7.03
CA ALA A 66 -12.96 -6.93 -6.68
C ALA A 66 -12.32 -7.67 -5.48
N GLU A 67 -10.99 -7.74 -5.41
CA GLU A 67 -10.26 -8.32 -4.27
C GLU A 67 -10.52 -7.55 -2.96
N VAL A 68 -10.51 -6.21 -3.01
CA VAL A 68 -10.77 -5.39 -1.82
C VAL A 68 -12.20 -5.60 -1.32
N ARG A 69 -13.18 -5.60 -2.23
CA ARG A 69 -14.59 -5.87 -1.88
C ARG A 69 -14.77 -7.26 -1.27
N ASP A 70 -14.08 -8.25 -1.81
CA ASP A 70 -14.08 -9.61 -1.30
C ASP A 70 -13.49 -9.69 0.11
N TYR A 71 -12.30 -9.11 0.31
CA TYR A 71 -11.61 -9.09 1.60
C TYR A 71 -12.46 -8.46 2.72
N PHE A 72 -13.08 -7.31 2.45
CA PHE A 72 -13.93 -6.62 3.42
C PHE A 72 -15.37 -7.14 3.47
N ARG A 73 -15.74 -8.04 2.55
CA ARG A 73 -17.11 -8.57 2.39
C ARG A 73 -18.17 -7.48 2.27
N ASP A 74 -17.79 -6.37 1.64
CA ASP A 74 -18.67 -5.21 1.48
C ASP A 74 -18.81 -4.89 -0.03
N PRO A 75 -19.96 -5.20 -0.64
CA PRO A 75 -20.21 -4.88 -2.04
C PRO A 75 -20.36 -3.37 -2.27
N CYS A 76 -20.70 -2.61 -1.22
CA CYS A 76 -20.88 -1.17 -1.22
C CYS A 76 -19.57 -0.40 -1.03
N LEU A 77 -18.43 -1.08 -0.87
CA LEU A 77 -17.11 -0.47 -1.12
C LEU A 77 -17.05 -0.08 -2.59
N ALA A 78 -17.62 1.08 -2.90
CA ALA A 78 -17.37 1.77 -4.13
C ALA A 78 -15.86 2.03 -4.16
N PRO A 79 -15.15 1.77 -5.27
CA PRO A 79 -13.89 2.46 -5.48
C PRO A 79 -14.20 3.94 -5.19
N LEU A 80 -13.40 4.58 -4.33
CA LEU A 80 -13.49 6.02 -4.16
C LEU A 80 -13.22 6.55 -5.56
N GLN A 81 -14.27 6.83 -6.33
CA GLN A 81 -14.13 7.12 -7.74
C GLN A 81 -13.22 8.34 -7.79
N ALA A 82 -11.94 8.12 -8.10
CA ALA A 82 -11.03 9.19 -8.39
C ALA A 82 -11.69 9.90 -9.56
N HIS A 83 -12.29 11.07 -9.30
CA HIS A 83 -12.95 11.88 -10.33
C HIS A 83 -11.93 12.51 -11.30
N GLY A 84 -10.74 11.92 -11.41
CA GLY A 84 -9.76 12.18 -12.44
C GLY A 84 -9.21 10.84 -12.88
N THR A 85 -9.10 10.67 -14.20
CA THR A 85 -8.03 9.87 -14.81
C THR A 85 -6.80 9.86 -13.90
N GLY A 86 -6.32 8.67 -13.51
CA GLY A 86 -5.16 8.53 -12.63
C GLY A 86 -4.10 9.58 -12.99
N ALA A 87 -3.60 10.28 -11.97
CA ALA A 87 -2.66 11.41 -12.06
C ALA A 87 -3.20 12.85 -11.96
N SER A 88 -4.45 13.12 -11.57
CA SER A 88 -4.85 14.48 -11.16
C SER A 88 -4.19 14.87 -9.82
N GLY A 89 -2.96 15.39 -9.90
CA GLY A 89 -2.14 15.79 -8.73
C GLY A 89 -0.84 15.01 -8.58
N THR A 90 -0.59 14.02 -9.44
CA THR A 90 0.69 13.30 -9.47
C THR A 90 1.76 14.21 -10.08
N PRO A 91 2.95 14.36 -9.45
CA PRO A 91 4.03 15.17 -10.01
C PRO A 91 4.36 14.78 -11.44
N GLY A 92 4.72 15.76 -12.27
CA GLY A 92 5.36 15.48 -13.56
C GLY A 92 6.57 14.57 -13.34
N ARG A 93 6.87 13.68 -14.30
CA ARG A 93 7.94 12.65 -14.20
C ARG A 93 7.62 11.50 -13.24
N THR A 94 6.36 11.09 -13.23
CA THR A 94 5.93 9.86 -12.55
C THR A 94 5.67 8.75 -13.56
N ALA A 95 6.04 7.53 -13.20
CA ALA A 95 5.63 6.33 -13.91
C ALA A 95 4.94 5.34 -12.96
N THR A 96 3.95 4.62 -13.46
CA THR A 96 3.26 3.55 -12.75
C THR A 96 3.60 2.21 -13.37
N LEU A 97 4.12 1.29 -12.57
CA LEU A 97 4.45 -0.08 -12.95
C LEU A 97 3.37 -1.05 -12.46
N TYR A 98 2.81 -1.82 -13.39
CA TYR A 98 1.96 -2.97 -13.14
C TYR A 98 2.72 -4.26 -13.52
N PRO A 99 3.35 -4.95 -12.57
CA PRO A 99 3.89 -6.28 -12.80
C PRO A 99 2.75 -7.30 -12.70
N ILE A 100 2.28 -7.78 -13.85
CA ILE A 100 1.15 -8.71 -14.00
C ILE A 100 1.70 -10.12 -14.15
N ILE A 101 1.38 -10.98 -13.18
CA ILE A 101 1.87 -12.36 -13.15
C ILE A 101 0.89 -13.22 -13.95
N LEU A 102 1.37 -13.84 -15.01
CA LEU A 102 0.64 -14.84 -15.80
C LEU A 102 1.33 -16.20 -15.64
N GLY A 103 0.64 -17.28 -16.01
CA GLY A 103 1.12 -18.63 -15.72
C GLY A 103 2.52 -18.93 -16.27
N ASP A 104 2.83 -18.43 -17.47
CA ASP A 104 4.07 -18.72 -18.21
C ASP A 104 5.04 -17.54 -18.30
N ARG A 105 4.62 -16.33 -17.90
CA ARG A 105 5.41 -15.11 -18.05
C ARG A 105 5.02 -14.00 -17.06
N LEU A 106 5.92 -13.04 -16.91
CA LEU A 106 5.66 -11.78 -16.23
C LEU A 106 5.50 -10.66 -17.27
N GLU A 107 4.37 -9.97 -17.24
CA GLU A 107 4.09 -8.80 -18.06
C GLU A 107 4.34 -7.53 -17.23
N LEU A 108 5.23 -6.66 -17.70
CA LEU A 108 5.55 -5.39 -17.07
C LEU A 108 4.89 -4.28 -17.88
N LEU A 109 3.74 -3.79 -17.39
CA LEU A 109 3.05 -2.66 -18.00
C LEU A 109 3.44 -1.37 -17.27
N LEU A 110 4.17 -0.51 -17.97
CA LEU A 110 4.62 0.79 -17.48
C LEU A 110 3.79 1.91 -18.11
N ALA A 111 3.14 2.72 -17.29
CA ALA A 111 2.31 3.84 -17.71
C ALA A 111 2.91 5.18 -17.25
N PHE A 112 2.85 6.19 -18.11
CA PHE A 112 3.36 7.54 -17.82
C PHE A 112 2.20 8.54 -17.69
N THR A 113 2.48 9.69 -17.07
CA THR A 113 1.50 10.76 -16.86
C THR A 113 1.02 11.42 -18.16
N ASP A 114 1.75 11.26 -19.27
CA ASP A 114 1.35 11.73 -20.60
C ASP A 114 0.40 10.78 -21.34
N GLY A 115 -0.03 9.70 -20.68
CA GLY A 115 -0.92 8.68 -21.23
C GLY A 115 -0.21 7.59 -22.05
N ARG A 116 1.10 7.72 -22.32
CA ARG A 116 1.86 6.66 -23.00
C ARG A 116 2.02 5.45 -22.10
N GLN A 117 2.01 4.28 -22.72
CA GLN A 117 2.20 3.01 -22.04
C GLN A 117 3.22 2.15 -22.79
N LEU A 118 3.94 1.34 -22.04
CA LEU A 118 4.95 0.41 -22.52
C LEU A 118 4.67 -0.96 -21.93
N GLN A 119 4.66 -1.99 -22.77
CA GLN A 119 4.60 -3.39 -22.38
C GLN A 119 5.98 -4.02 -22.55
N VAL A 120 6.48 -4.68 -21.50
CA VAL A 120 7.71 -5.49 -21.56
C VAL A 120 7.41 -6.88 -21.01
N ILE A 121 7.84 -7.91 -21.73
CA ILE A 121 7.62 -9.31 -21.36
C ILE A 121 8.91 -9.88 -20.78
N THR A 122 8.84 -10.37 -19.55
CA THR A 122 9.91 -11.14 -18.90
C THR A 122 9.53 -12.62 -18.88
N ARG A 123 10.36 -13.48 -19.48
CA ARG A 123 10.12 -14.93 -19.54
C ARG A 123 10.44 -15.59 -18.21
N ILE A 124 9.40 -15.78 -17.40
CA ILE A 124 9.47 -16.47 -16.12
C ILE A 124 8.07 -16.97 -15.74
N ASP A 125 7.95 -18.25 -15.40
CA ASP A 125 6.70 -18.83 -14.94
C ASP A 125 6.35 -18.39 -13.50
N GLU A 126 5.06 -18.45 -13.17
CA GLU A 126 4.54 -18.03 -11.87
C GLU A 126 5.22 -18.77 -10.69
N ALA A 127 5.48 -20.07 -10.83
CA ALA A 127 6.04 -20.88 -9.74
C ALA A 127 7.48 -20.47 -9.44
N SER A 128 8.30 -20.27 -10.48
CA SER A 128 9.67 -19.79 -10.39
C SER A 128 9.75 -18.38 -9.82
N LEU A 129 8.90 -17.46 -10.30
CA LEU A 129 8.80 -16.10 -9.76
C LEU A 129 8.41 -16.13 -8.28
N GLY A 130 7.39 -16.92 -7.94
CA GLY A 130 6.94 -17.09 -6.56
C GLY A 130 8.01 -17.66 -5.64
N ALA A 131 8.83 -18.60 -6.12
CA ALA A 131 9.94 -19.13 -5.34
C ALA A 131 10.99 -18.04 -5.03
N MET A 132 11.36 -17.22 -6.02
CA MET A 132 12.30 -16.12 -5.85
C MET A 132 11.78 -15.03 -4.91
N VAL A 133 10.51 -14.63 -5.06
CA VAL A 133 9.88 -13.64 -4.19
C VAL A 133 9.80 -14.13 -2.75
N ARG A 134 9.40 -15.40 -2.54
CA ARG A 134 9.37 -16.00 -1.19
C ARG A 134 10.75 -16.15 -0.58
N GLN A 135 11.78 -16.43 -1.39
CA GLN A 135 13.16 -16.45 -0.91
C GLN A 135 13.58 -15.07 -0.42
N LEU A 136 13.41 -14.03 -1.26
CA LEU A 136 13.74 -12.66 -0.88
C LEU A 136 12.99 -12.22 0.39
N ARG A 137 11.69 -12.53 0.49
CA ARG A 137 10.88 -12.21 1.67
C ARG A 137 11.47 -12.79 2.95
N ARG A 138 11.85 -14.07 2.95
CA ARG A 138 12.47 -14.73 4.13
C ARG A 138 13.82 -14.13 4.48
N GLU A 139 14.64 -13.82 3.47
CA GLU A 139 15.96 -13.23 3.70
C GLU A 139 15.84 -11.81 4.29
N LEU A 140 14.80 -11.05 3.91
CA LEU A 140 14.50 -9.73 4.48
C LEU A 140 14.00 -9.78 5.94
N GLU A 141 13.40 -10.90 6.37
CA GLU A 141 12.97 -11.09 7.77
C GLU A 141 14.17 -11.28 8.71
N THR A 142 15.36 -11.57 8.17
CA THR A 142 16.58 -11.81 8.96
C THR A 142 17.33 -10.51 9.24
N VAL A 143 17.12 -9.95 10.42
CA VAL A 143 17.71 -8.67 10.85
C VAL A 143 19.24 -8.73 10.92
N GLY A 144 19.91 -7.66 10.46
CA GLY A 144 21.35 -7.48 10.62
C GLY A 144 22.23 -8.18 9.58
N THR A 145 21.63 -8.81 8.56
CA THR A 145 22.36 -9.50 7.48
C THR A 145 22.18 -8.79 6.13
N ARG A 146 23.07 -9.11 5.18
CA ARG A 146 22.99 -8.68 3.77
C ARG A 146 22.75 -9.87 2.83
N GLU A 147 22.34 -11.01 3.37
CA GLU A 147 22.13 -12.25 2.62
C GLU A 147 21.01 -12.13 1.59
N PHE A 148 20.10 -11.16 1.79
CA PHE A 148 19.04 -10.85 0.83
C PHE A 148 19.53 -10.18 -0.46
N LEU A 149 20.76 -9.64 -0.51
CA LEU A 149 21.24 -8.85 -1.66
C LEU A 149 21.25 -9.63 -2.99
N PRO A 150 21.75 -10.88 -3.07
CA PRO A 150 21.71 -11.63 -4.32
C PRO A 150 20.28 -11.91 -4.81
N SER A 151 19.33 -12.20 -3.92
CA SER A 151 17.92 -12.40 -4.29
C SER A 151 17.25 -11.10 -4.70
N SER A 152 17.58 -10.00 -4.01
CA SER A 152 17.11 -8.65 -4.35
C SER A 152 17.57 -8.23 -5.75
N GLN A 153 18.84 -8.49 -6.08
CA GLN A 153 19.42 -8.22 -7.40
C GLN A 153 18.77 -9.06 -8.49
N ARG A 154 18.62 -10.38 -8.28
CA ARG A 154 17.93 -11.26 -9.26
C ARG A 154 16.52 -10.77 -9.58
N LEU A 155 15.78 -10.30 -8.56
CA LEU A 155 14.44 -9.80 -8.78
C LEU A 155 14.41 -8.40 -9.40
N TYR A 156 15.37 -7.53 -9.06
CA TYR A 156 15.57 -6.25 -9.75
C TYR A 156 15.79 -6.46 -11.25
N ASP A 157 16.62 -7.45 -11.62
CA ASP A 157 16.98 -7.76 -12.99
C ASP A 157 15.80 -8.23 -13.82
N LEU A 158 14.86 -8.96 -13.20
CA LEU A 158 13.66 -9.46 -13.83
C LEU A 158 12.58 -8.39 -14.00
N VAL A 159 12.43 -7.52 -13.00
CA VAL A 159 11.25 -6.64 -12.88
C VAL A 159 11.55 -5.21 -13.33
N LEU A 160 12.74 -4.68 -13.06
CA LEU A 160 13.05 -3.26 -13.27
C LEU A 160 14.14 -2.99 -14.29
N ARG A 161 15.18 -3.84 -14.38
CA ARG A 161 16.26 -3.66 -15.36
C ARG A 161 15.77 -3.50 -16.81
N PRO A 162 14.75 -4.25 -17.29
CA PRO A 162 14.23 -4.06 -18.64
C PRO A 162 13.57 -2.68 -18.87
N LEU A 163 13.17 -1.98 -17.81
CA LEU A 163 12.45 -0.71 -17.85
C LEU A 163 13.36 0.50 -17.73
N GLU A 164 14.60 0.32 -17.25
CA GLU A 164 15.55 1.41 -16.98
C GLU A 164 15.76 2.37 -18.16
N PRO A 165 15.92 1.92 -19.41
CA PRO A 165 16.11 2.84 -20.53
C PRO A 165 14.94 3.82 -20.69
N GLU A 166 13.72 3.33 -20.52
CA GLU A 166 12.49 4.11 -20.72
C GLU A 166 12.21 5.04 -19.54
N LEU A 167 12.51 4.58 -18.33
CA LEU A 167 12.48 5.39 -17.10
C LEU A 167 13.51 6.53 -17.18
N ALA A 168 14.73 6.25 -17.65
CA ALA A 168 15.79 7.25 -17.80
C ALA A 168 15.49 8.25 -18.92
N ALA A 169 15.00 7.79 -20.08
CA ALA A 169 14.68 8.65 -21.21
C ALA A 169 13.60 9.70 -20.89
N ARG A 170 12.65 9.35 -19.99
CA ARG A 170 11.62 10.28 -19.49
C ARG A 170 12.00 10.95 -18.18
N GLN A 171 13.19 10.65 -17.67
CA GLN A 171 13.74 11.19 -16.43
C GLN A 171 12.76 11.04 -15.26
N VAL A 172 12.20 9.83 -15.11
CA VAL A 172 11.24 9.51 -14.05
C VAL A 172 11.89 9.72 -12.68
N GLU A 173 11.18 10.41 -11.79
CA GLU A 173 11.61 10.67 -10.41
C GLU A 173 10.75 9.90 -9.39
N THR A 174 9.48 9.67 -9.73
CA THR A 174 8.55 8.92 -8.87
C THR A 174 8.12 7.65 -9.58
N LEU A 175 8.28 6.50 -8.91
CA LEU A 175 7.83 5.21 -9.40
C LEU A 175 6.74 4.68 -8.48
N ILE A 176 5.51 4.62 -9.01
CA ILE A 176 4.39 3.98 -8.34
C ILE A 176 4.37 2.52 -8.78
N VAL A 177 4.35 1.58 -7.84
CA VAL A 177 4.23 0.16 -8.13
C VAL A 177 2.86 -0.31 -7.70
N VAL A 178 2.13 -0.97 -8.59
CA VAL A 178 0.84 -1.63 -8.31
C VAL A 178 1.04 -3.14 -8.35
N PRO A 179 1.61 -3.75 -7.29
CA PRO A 179 2.01 -5.15 -7.33
C PRO A 179 0.84 -6.12 -7.40
N ASP A 180 1.11 -7.28 -8.00
CA ASP A 180 0.19 -8.40 -8.08
C ASP A 180 0.69 -9.65 -7.36
N GLY A 181 -0.26 -10.48 -6.92
CA GLY A 181 0.02 -11.78 -6.33
C GLY A 181 1.11 -11.76 -5.25
N VAL A 182 2.11 -12.64 -5.42
CA VAL A 182 3.25 -12.80 -4.50
C VAL A 182 4.11 -11.54 -4.37
N LEU A 183 4.16 -10.66 -5.39
CA LEU A 183 4.99 -9.45 -5.37
C LEU A 183 4.53 -8.44 -4.31
N ARG A 184 3.28 -8.54 -3.83
CA ARG A 184 2.78 -7.75 -2.69
C ARG A 184 3.49 -8.04 -1.37
N SER A 185 4.15 -9.20 -1.28
CA SER A 185 4.79 -9.65 -0.04
C SER A 185 6.19 -9.11 0.19
N ILE A 186 6.71 -8.28 -0.73
CA ILE A 186 8.04 -7.68 -0.65
C ILE A 186 7.98 -6.16 -0.80
N PRO A 187 8.89 -5.42 -0.14
CA PRO A 187 9.05 -4.00 -0.38
C PRO A 187 9.89 -3.78 -1.65
N PHE A 188 9.30 -3.18 -2.70
CA PHE A 188 10.03 -2.84 -3.93
C PHE A 188 11.22 -1.92 -3.70
N GLY A 189 11.16 -1.08 -2.65
CA GLY A 189 12.29 -0.24 -2.25
C GLY A 189 13.55 -1.01 -1.86
N ALA A 190 13.42 -2.29 -1.46
CA ALA A 190 14.56 -3.14 -1.11
C ALA A 190 15.19 -3.84 -2.33
N LEU A 191 14.62 -3.67 -3.54
CA LEU A 191 15.25 -4.15 -4.77
C LEU A 191 16.53 -3.34 -5.05
N HIS A 192 17.59 -4.03 -5.48
CA HIS A 192 18.93 -3.46 -5.55
C HIS A 192 19.55 -3.73 -6.93
N ASP A 193 20.07 -2.70 -7.59
CA ASP A 193 20.61 -2.82 -8.96
C ASP A 193 22.05 -3.36 -9.02
N GLY A 194 22.66 -3.58 -7.85
CA GLY A 194 24.07 -3.96 -7.69
C GLY A 194 24.92 -2.84 -7.09
N ARG A 195 24.42 -1.61 -7.09
CA ARG A 195 25.04 -0.42 -6.48
C ARG A 195 24.13 0.33 -5.53
N HIS A 196 22.86 0.48 -5.88
CA HIS A 196 21.87 1.27 -5.17
C HIS A 196 20.57 0.50 -5.01
N PHE A 197 19.89 0.74 -3.90
CA PHE A 197 18.50 0.38 -3.69
C PHE A 197 17.59 1.24 -4.54
N LEU A 198 16.42 0.71 -4.89
CA LEU A 198 15.45 1.40 -5.73
C LEU A 198 15.02 2.76 -5.13
N THR A 199 14.87 2.83 -3.81
CA THR A 199 14.53 4.06 -3.07
C THR A 199 15.62 5.12 -3.07
N GLU A 200 16.86 4.76 -3.38
CA GLU A 200 17.95 5.73 -3.55
C GLU A 200 17.88 6.41 -4.93
N ARG A 201 17.16 5.80 -5.88
CA ARG A 201 17.05 6.29 -7.28
C ARG A 201 15.72 6.98 -7.57
N TYR A 202 14.62 6.51 -6.98
CA TYR A 202 13.29 7.04 -7.20
C TYR A 202 12.55 7.26 -5.88
N ALA A 203 11.63 8.22 -5.88
CA ALA A 203 10.56 8.23 -4.89
C ALA A 203 9.62 7.05 -5.18
N VAL A 204 9.69 5.99 -4.38
CA VAL A 204 8.89 4.78 -4.56
C VAL A 204 7.60 4.85 -3.75
N ALA A 205 6.47 4.62 -4.41
CA ALA A 205 5.18 4.41 -3.77
C ALA A 205 4.62 3.04 -4.16
N THR A 206 3.92 2.39 -3.24
CA THR A 206 3.24 1.12 -3.51
C THR A 206 1.75 1.32 -3.30
N GLU A 207 0.96 1.05 -4.33
CA GLU A 207 -0.50 1.22 -4.33
C GLU A 207 -1.20 -0.13 -4.54
N LEU A 208 -2.35 -0.33 -3.90
CA LEU A 208 -3.16 -1.53 -4.13
C LEU A 208 -3.85 -1.51 -5.50
N GLY A 209 -4.13 -0.31 -6.02
CA GLY A 209 -4.75 -0.01 -7.29
C GLY A 209 -4.98 1.50 -7.37
N LEU A 210 -4.75 2.10 -8.54
CA LEU A 210 -4.87 3.55 -8.73
C LEU A 210 -6.31 4.05 -8.70
N THR A 211 -7.29 3.15 -8.87
CA THR A 211 -8.72 3.49 -8.86
C THR A 211 -9.37 3.34 -7.48
N LEU A 212 -8.65 2.80 -6.49
CA LEU A 212 -9.18 2.51 -5.17
C LEU A 212 -9.19 3.73 -4.24
N PHE A 213 -8.20 4.61 -4.39
CA PHE A 213 -7.96 5.75 -3.52
C PHE A 213 -7.74 7.02 -4.34
N ASP A 214 -8.23 8.14 -3.82
CA ASP A 214 -7.95 9.49 -4.34
C ASP A 214 -6.91 10.16 -3.43
N PRO A 215 -5.60 10.02 -3.73
CA PRO A 215 -4.56 10.58 -2.88
C PRO A 215 -4.60 12.11 -2.97
N LYS A 216 -4.96 12.75 -1.86
CA LYS A 216 -4.95 14.21 -1.75
C LYS A 216 -3.59 14.69 -1.23
N PRO A 217 -3.02 15.77 -1.80
CA PRO A 217 -1.81 16.37 -1.25
C PRO A 217 -2.01 16.71 0.22
N ILE A 218 -1.08 16.24 1.07
CA ILE A 218 -1.09 16.59 2.49
C ILE A 218 -0.56 18.02 2.62
N ALA A 219 -1.38 18.92 3.15
CA ALA A 219 -0.94 20.26 3.51
C ALA A 219 0.13 20.15 4.60
N ARG A 220 1.39 20.43 4.25
CA ARG A 220 2.53 20.30 5.17
C ARG A 220 2.52 21.35 6.30
N GLN A 221 1.62 22.32 6.25
CA GLN A 221 1.51 23.37 7.25
C GLN A 221 0.62 22.87 8.40
N GLN A 222 1.18 22.82 9.62
CA GLN A 222 0.50 22.42 10.86
C GLN A 222 -0.01 20.97 10.90
N LEU A 223 0.90 20.02 10.63
CA LEU A 223 0.62 18.59 10.85
C LEU A 223 0.34 18.33 12.33
N ARG A 224 -0.89 17.92 12.63
CA ARG A 224 -1.29 17.39 13.93
C ARG A 224 -1.14 15.88 13.94
N ALA A 225 -0.30 15.35 14.81
CA ALA A 225 -0.05 13.92 14.90
C ALA A 225 -0.86 13.28 16.04
N LEU A 226 -1.42 12.11 15.80
CA LEU A 226 -1.85 11.19 16.86
C LEU A 226 -0.78 10.11 16.98
N LEU A 227 -0.06 10.09 18.10
CA LEU A 227 0.92 9.07 18.43
C LEU A 227 0.24 8.04 19.33
N SER A 228 0.09 6.81 18.84
CA SER A 228 -0.56 5.74 19.58
C SER A 228 0.31 4.49 19.60
N GLY A 229 0.45 3.84 20.75
CA GLY A 229 1.21 2.60 20.84
C GLY A 229 0.89 1.73 22.05
N LEU A 230 1.15 0.43 21.90
CA LEU A 230 0.95 -0.59 22.91
C LEU A 230 2.32 -1.09 23.35
N SER A 231 2.68 -0.84 24.60
CA SER A 231 3.95 -1.31 25.18
C SER A 231 3.77 -2.60 25.99
N LYS A 232 2.57 -2.78 26.55
CA LYS A 232 2.21 -3.96 27.35
C LYS A 232 1.69 -5.10 26.46
N SER A 233 1.86 -6.32 26.95
CA SER A 233 1.28 -7.52 26.34
C SER A 233 -0.24 -7.43 26.28
N VAL A 234 -0.82 -7.85 25.16
CA VAL A 234 -2.27 -7.92 24.93
C VAL A 234 -2.59 -9.18 24.13
N GLN A 235 -3.71 -9.86 24.42
CA GLN A 235 -4.21 -11.01 23.64
C GLN A 235 -3.11 -12.05 23.30
N ASP A 236 -2.30 -12.42 24.30
CA ASP A 236 -1.18 -13.37 24.19
C ASP A 236 0.00 -12.93 23.28
N TYR A 237 -0.01 -11.70 22.78
CA TYR A 237 1.15 -11.09 22.13
C TYR A 237 2.16 -10.58 23.15
N PRO A 238 3.47 -10.78 22.93
CA PRO A 238 4.51 -10.30 23.82
C PRO A 238 4.52 -8.76 23.89
N PRO A 239 5.01 -8.18 25.00
CA PRO A 239 5.14 -6.73 25.12
C PRO A 239 6.12 -6.17 24.08
N LEU A 240 5.92 -4.91 23.70
CA LEU A 240 6.79 -4.17 22.79
C LEU A 240 7.55 -3.09 23.60
N PRO A 241 8.68 -3.44 24.23
CA PRO A 241 9.29 -2.60 25.27
C PRO A 241 9.80 -1.25 24.76
N PHE A 242 10.12 -1.15 23.46
CA PHE A 242 10.68 0.07 22.87
C PHE A 242 9.62 1.11 22.47
N VAL A 243 8.34 0.74 22.45
CA VAL A 243 7.25 1.63 22.00
C VAL A 243 7.17 2.91 22.84
N THR A 244 7.43 2.83 24.14
CA THR A 244 7.42 4.00 25.03
C THR A 244 8.52 5.00 24.65
N ASP A 245 9.73 4.52 24.36
CA ASP A 245 10.86 5.37 23.99
C ASP A 245 10.72 5.91 22.57
N GLU A 246 10.16 5.11 21.65
CA GLU A 246 9.81 5.55 20.29
C GLU A 246 8.79 6.68 20.31
N ILE A 247 7.68 6.52 21.04
CA ILE A 247 6.65 7.57 21.16
C ILE A 247 7.23 8.83 21.77
N ARG A 248 8.08 8.72 22.80
CA ARG A 248 8.75 9.88 23.39
C ARG A 248 9.60 10.59 22.34
N SER A 249 10.39 9.85 21.58
CA SER A 249 11.25 10.40 20.52
C SER A 249 10.44 11.09 19.42
N LEU A 250 9.35 10.48 18.97
CA LEU A 250 8.45 11.03 17.96
C LEU A 250 7.71 12.28 18.46
N SER A 251 7.37 12.35 19.74
CA SER A 251 6.67 13.51 20.34
C SER A 251 7.50 14.80 20.26
N HIS A 252 8.82 14.69 20.23
CA HIS A 252 9.73 15.82 20.03
C HIS A 252 9.77 16.31 18.58
N ILE A 253 9.51 15.44 17.62
CA ILE A 253 9.51 15.76 16.19
C ILE A 253 8.16 16.37 15.79
N ALA A 254 7.06 15.71 16.18
CA ALA A 254 5.71 16.15 15.89
C ALA A 254 5.21 17.14 16.95
N ARG A 255 5.60 18.41 16.87
CA ARG A 255 5.35 19.40 17.94
C ARG A 255 3.88 19.61 18.34
N ASP A 256 2.94 19.44 17.41
CA ASP A 256 1.50 19.42 17.69
C ASP A 256 1.03 17.97 17.65
N ASN A 257 0.99 17.31 18.82
CA ASN A 257 0.61 15.91 18.91
C ASN A 257 -0.33 15.59 20.09
N THR A 258 -1.06 14.48 19.93
CA THR A 258 -1.77 13.78 20.99
C THR A 258 -1.13 12.41 21.19
N VAL A 259 -0.83 12.03 22.43
CA VAL A 259 -0.26 10.71 22.76
C VAL A 259 -1.30 9.82 23.43
N LEU A 260 -1.47 8.60 22.93
CA LEU A 260 -2.26 7.54 23.54
C LEU A 260 -1.39 6.29 23.74
N THR A 261 -1.38 5.69 24.93
CA THR A 261 -0.56 4.52 25.23
C THR A 261 -1.33 3.48 26.03
N ASP A 262 -1.10 2.20 25.73
CA ASP A 262 -1.71 1.04 26.38
C ASP A 262 -3.25 1.16 26.47
N ASN A 263 -3.79 1.32 27.67
CA ASN A 263 -5.24 1.35 27.93
C ASN A 263 -5.92 2.57 27.27
N SER A 264 -5.25 3.71 27.13
CA SER A 264 -5.84 4.88 26.47
C SER A 264 -5.89 4.74 24.95
N SER A 265 -4.94 4.01 24.35
CA SER A 265 -4.99 3.63 22.94
C SER A 265 -6.07 2.58 22.66
N ALA A 266 -6.19 1.55 23.49
CA ALA A 266 -7.23 0.52 23.33
C ALA A 266 -8.65 1.07 23.53
N ALA A 267 -8.83 2.03 24.45
CA ALA A 267 -10.11 2.68 24.69
C ALA A 267 -10.55 3.63 23.56
N CYS A 268 -9.64 4.38 22.92
CA CYS A 268 -10.04 5.18 21.74
C CYS A 268 -10.45 4.26 20.59
N ALA A 269 -9.67 3.20 20.31
CA ALA A 269 -9.93 2.29 19.20
C ALA A 269 -11.32 1.60 19.26
N SER A 270 -11.85 1.36 20.45
CA SER A 270 -13.17 0.74 20.65
C SER A 270 -14.34 1.73 20.67
N SER A 271 -14.07 3.05 20.72
CA SER A 271 -15.13 4.06 20.79
C SER A 271 -15.42 4.68 19.41
N ARG A 272 -16.70 4.75 19.00
CA ARG A 272 -17.13 5.50 17.80
C ARG A 272 -16.94 7.03 17.88
N ARG A 273 -16.19 7.52 18.88
CA ARG A 273 -15.99 8.95 19.21
C ARG A 273 -14.51 9.33 19.32
N CYS A 274 -13.64 8.86 18.42
CA CYS A 274 -12.34 9.54 18.24
C CYS A 274 -12.49 10.85 17.41
N ARG A 275 -13.50 11.68 17.72
CA ARG A 275 -13.51 13.11 17.38
C ARG A 275 -13.43 13.88 18.70
N GLY A 276 -12.23 14.41 19.01
CA GLY A 276 -12.03 15.32 20.13
C GLY A 276 -11.92 14.67 21.50
N CYS A 277 -11.07 13.65 21.65
CA CYS A 277 -10.64 13.21 22.98
C CYS A 277 -9.69 14.26 23.58
N LEU A 278 -10.26 15.35 24.11
CA LEU A 278 -9.55 16.30 24.97
C LEU A 278 -9.34 15.62 26.33
N ILE A 279 -8.27 14.83 26.45
CA ILE A 279 -7.80 14.38 27.76
C ILE A 279 -7.16 15.61 28.42
N ARG A 280 -7.88 16.25 29.34
CA ARG A 280 -7.31 17.28 30.21
C ARG A 280 -6.14 16.67 30.98
N SER A 281 -4.92 17.09 30.67
CA SER A 281 -3.73 16.79 31.47
C SER A 281 -3.90 17.41 32.87
N SER A 282 -4.11 16.58 33.89
CA SER A 282 -4.06 17.02 35.28
C SER A 282 -2.62 17.22 35.72
N THR A 283 -2.06 18.41 35.50
CA THR A 283 -0.81 18.86 36.13
C THR A 283 -0.79 20.37 36.30
N SER A 284 -1.16 20.85 37.49
CA SER A 284 -0.45 21.95 38.19
C SER A 284 -1.02 22.13 39.61
N PRO A 285 -0.18 22.22 40.67
CA PRO A 285 -0.63 22.53 42.02
C PRO A 285 -0.76 24.06 42.17
N ARG A 286 -1.94 24.56 42.52
CA ARG A 286 -2.10 25.95 42.98
C ARG A 286 -2.60 25.97 44.43
N THR A 287 -1.64 26.19 45.31
CA THR A 287 -1.68 27.09 46.47
C THR A 287 -2.99 27.15 47.26
N ALA A 288 -2.98 26.51 48.43
CA ALA A 288 -3.89 26.79 49.52
C ALA A 288 -3.78 28.27 49.90
N ASN A 289 -4.91 28.99 49.90
CA ASN A 289 -5.04 30.24 50.62
C ASN A 289 -6.11 30.07 51.69
N SER A 290 -5.68 30.28 52.93
CA SER A 290 -6.44 30.18 54.16
C SER A 290 -7.54 31.26 54.19
N ALA A 291 -8.78 30.86 54.51
CA ALA A 291 -9.80 31.77 55.01
C ALA A 291 -10.47 31.11 56.22
N ALA A 292 -10.22 31.72 57.37
CA ALA A 292 -10.64 31.30 58.69
C ALA A 292 -12.17 31.38 58.89
N ILE A 293 -12.71 30.40 59.62
CA ILE A 293 -14.05 30.40 60.21
C ILE A 293 -13.92 30.92 61.65
N PRO A 294 -14.68 31.93 62.11
CA PRO A 294 -14.78 32.23 63.53
C PRO A 294 -15.93 31.43 64.17
N THR A 295 -15.58 30.76 65.26
CA THR A 295 -16.47 30.06 66.20
C THR A 295 -17.05 31.02 67.25
N GLY A 296 -18.38 31.02 67.42
CA GLY A 296 -19.10 31.33 68.68
C GLY A 296 -19.06 32.77 69.22
N PRO A 297 -19.95 33.16 70.16
CA PRO A 297 -20.27 32.33 71.34
C PRO A 297 -21.76 32.17 71.69
N SER A 298 -21.95 31.27 72.65
CA SER A 298 -23.11 30.93 73.46
C SER A 298 -23.83 32.08 74.16
N SER A 299 -25.16 32.05 74.14
CA SER A 299 -26.09 32.16 75.29
C SER A 299 -27.46 31.63 74.87
#